data_AF-A0A2B9DP83-F1
#
_entry.id   AF-A0A2B9DP83-F1
#
_cell.length_a   1.000
_cell.length_b   1.000
_cell.length_c   1.000
_cell.angle_alpha   90.00
_cell.angle_beta   90.00
_cell.angle_gamma   90.00
#
_symmetry.space_group_name_H-M   'P 1'
#
loop_
_entity.id
_entity.type
_entity.pdbx_description
1 polymer ?
#
loop_
_entity_poly.entity_id
_entity_poly.type
_entity_poly.pdbx_seq_one_letter_code
_entity_poly.pdbx_strand_id
1 'polypeptide(L)'
;MKGNIGFLTFNRSKGKLYVYLTKAFRENGKKKNITLYKFGRLDIALENLYVWRDDFENKFPKELLVMGYDWNDLHNWILSLETGYSNKGRKLILYN
;
A
#
# COMPACT_ATOMS: atom_id res chain seq x y z
N MET A 1 -10.13 18.41 1.44
CA MET A 1 -9.37 17.44 2.26
C MET A 1 -9.08 16.21 1.42
N LYS A 2 -7.81 15.90 1.14
CA LYS A 2 -7.41 14.67 0.43
C LYS A 2 -7.64 13.50 1.38
N GLY A 3 -8.86 12.94 1.36
CA GLY A 3 -9.17 11.75 2.13
C GLY A 3 -8.59 10.55 1.40
N ASN A 4 -7.32 10.21 1.63
CA ASN A 4 -6.75 9.00 1.03
C ASN A 4 -7.57 7.79 1.50
N ILE A 5 -8.30 7.23 0.54
CA ILE A 5 -9.34 6.20 0.72
C ILE A 5 -8.76 4.80 0.92
N GLY A 6 -7.45 4.63 0.73
CA GLY A 6 -6.74 3.36 0.83
C GLY A 6 -5.78 3.26 2.01
N PHE A 7 -5.58 2.06 2.51
CA PHE A 7 -4.56 1.69 3.50
C PHE A 7 -3.84 0.41 3.07
N LEU A 8 -2.59 0.24 3.51
CA LEU A 8 -1.83 -0.97 3.22
C LEU A 8 -2.36 -2.16 4.04
N THR A 9 -2.49 -3.31 3.38
CA THR A 9 -2.73 -4.60 4.02
C THR A 9 -1.67 -5.60 3.62
N PHE A 10 -1.40 -6.54 4.53
CA PHE A 10 -0.35 -7.54 4.41
C PHE A 10 -0.99 -8.91 4.57
N ASN A 11 -0.76 -9.82 3.62
CA ASN A 11 -1.31 -11.17 3.64
C ASN A 11 -0.19 -12.20 3.49
N ARG A 12 -0.17 -13.20 4.38
CA ARG A 12 0.74 -14.34 4.27
C ARG A 12 0.09 -15.45 3.46
N SER A 13 0.76 -15.89 2.40
CA SER A 13 0.34 -17.03 1.61
C SER A 13 1.57 -17.82 1.17
N LYS A 14 1.53 -19.15 1.37
CA LYS A 14 2.62 -20.08 0.99
C LYS A 14 4.02 -19.61 1.46
N GLY A 15 4.13 -19.16 2.70
CA GLY A 15 5.38 -18.68 3.30
C GLY A 15 5.85 -17.30 2.83
N LYS A 16 5.09 -16.61 1.96
CA LYS A 16 5.44 -15.28 1.43
C LYS A 16 4.49 -14.22 1.97
N LEU A 17 5.00 -13.01 2.19
CA LEU A 17 4.21 -11.85 2.59
C LEU A 17 3.91 -10.99 1.36
N TYR A 18 2.63 -10.68 1.15
CA TYR A 18 2.15 -9.87 0.04
C TYR A 18 1.54 -8.56 0.53
N VAL A 19 1.72 -7.49 -0.24
CA VAL A 19 1.30 -6.13 0.08
C VAL A 19 0.25 -5.64 -0.91
N TYR A 20 -0.81 -5.04 -0.38
CA TYR A 20 -1.94 -4.52 -1.15
C TYR A 20 -2.35 -3.13 -0.68
N LEU A 21 -2.81 -2.30 -1.61
CA LEU A 21 -3.57 -1.09 -1.29
C LEU A 21 -5.05 -1.45 -1.20
N THR A 22 -5.68 -1.20 -0.06
CA THR A 22 -7.05 -1.64 0.24
C THR A 22 -7.93 -0.46 0.63
N LYS A 23 -9.14 -0.38 0.09
CA LYS A 23 -10.17 0.56 0.52
C LYS A 23 -11.25 -0.17 1.31
N ALA A 24 -11.56 0.35 2.50
CA ALA A 24 -12.71 -0.08 3.25
C ALA A 24 -13.94 0.71 2.82
N PHE A 25 -15.07 0.02 2.67
CA PHE A 25 -16.38 0.62 2.45
C PHE A 25 -17.44 -0.14 3.24
N ARG A 26 -18.63 0.46 3.36
CA ARG A 26 -19.79 -0.21 3.97
C ARG A 26 -20.81 -0.53 2.89
N GLU A 27 -21.29 -1.75 2.90
CA GLU A 27 -22.37 -2.21 2.04
C GLU A 27 -23.37 -2.95 2.93
N ASN A 28 -24.64 -2.53 2.91
CA ASN A 28 -25.70 -3.08 3.76
C ASN A 28 -25.31 -3.18 5.26
N GLY A 29 -24.70 -2.11 5.77
CA GLY A 29 -24.23 -2.03 7.16
C GLY A 29 -22.98 -2.87 7.49
N LYS A 30 -22.51 -3.73 6.57
CA LYS A 30 -21.33 -4.58 6.76
C LYS A 30 -20.10 -3.90 6.18
N LYS A 31 -18.99 -3.92 6.94
CA LYS A 31 -17.68 -3.46 6.44
C LYS A 31 -17.15 -4.46 5.42
N LYS A 32 -16.80 -3.97 4.24
CA LYS A 32 -16.11 -4.72 3.19
C LYS A 32 -14.80 -4.02 2.83
N ASN A 33 -13.87 -4.80 2.31
CA ASN A 33 -12.59 -4.33 1.81
C ASN A 33 -12.49 -4.69 0.33
N ILE A 34 -12.11 -3.73 -0.51
CA ILE A 34 -11.71 -3.98 -1.90
C ILE A 34 -10.23 -3.69 -2.06
N THR A 35 -9.57 -4.50 -2.88
CA THR A 35 -8.18 -4.23 -3.28
C THR A 35 -8.19 -3.19 -4.39
N LEU A 36 -7.50 -2.08 -4.17
CA LEU A 36 -7.27 -1.04 -5.18
C LEU A 36 -6.04 -1.34 -6.03
N TYR A 37 -4.97 -1.85 -5.41
CA TYR A 37 -3.70 -2.14 -6.09
C TYR A 37 -2.98 -3.31 -5.42
N LYS A 38 -2.29 -4.12 -6.22
CA LYS A 38 -1.48 -5.25 -5.75
C LYS A 38 0.00 -4.93 -5.96
N PHE A 39 0.71 -4.57 -4.89
CA PHE A 39 2.16 -4.33 -4.99
C PHE A 39 2.96 -5.63 -5.17
N GLY A 40 2.39 -6.76 -4.73
CA GLY A 40 3.01 -8.07 -4.86
C GLY A 40 3.69 -8.52 -3.58
N ARG A 41 4.73 -9.36 -3.69
CA ARG A 41 5.50 -9.81 -2.52
C ARG A 41 6.23 -8.64 -1.89
N LEU A 42 6.41 -8.64 -0.56
CA LEU A 42 7.02 -7.54 0.18
C LEU A 42 8.40 -7.12 -0.36
N ASP A 43 9.26 -8.09 -0.63
CA ASP A 43 10.62 -7.88 -1.16
C ASP A 43 10.59 -7.15 -2.51
N ILE A 44 9.84 -7.70 -3.46
CA ILE A 44 9.68 -7.12 -4.80
C ILE A 44 8.93 -5.78 -4.74
N ALA A 45 7.95 -5.66 -3.85
CA ALA A 45 7.19 -4.43 -3.66
C ALA A 45 8.11 -3.30 -3.23
N LEU A 46 8.96 -3.52 -2.20
CA LEU A 46 9.86 -2.49 -1.71
C LEU A 46 10.86 -2.04 -2.78
N GLU A 47 11.45 -2.98 -3.53
CA GLU A 47 12.33 -2.68 -4.67
C GLU A 47 11.61 -1.80 -5.71
N ASN A 48 10.39 -2.17 -6.11
CA ASN A 48 9.60 -1.39 -7.07
C ASN A 48 9.26 0.00 -6.55
N LEU A 49 8.92 0.15 -5.26
CA LEU A 49 8.61 1.45 -4.69
C LEU A 49 9.84 2.37 -4.73
N TYR A 50 11.06 1.87 -4.50
CA TYR A 50 12.27 2.68 -4.68
C TYR A 50 12.49 3.08 -6.13
N VAL A 51 12.30 2.16 -7.08
CA VAL A 51 12.36 2.50 -8.52
C VAL A 51 11.36 3.61 -8.87
N TRP A 52 10.16 3.57 -8.31
CA TRP A 52 9.17 4.64 -8.50
C TRP A 52 9.54 5.93 -7.79
N ARG A 53 10.26 5.87 -6.67
CA ARG A 53 10.71 7.08 -5.96
C ARG A 53 11.79 7.80 -6.76
N ASP A 54 12.70 7.03 -7.35
CA ASP A 54 13.85 7.56 -8.08
C ASP A 54 13.45 8.14 -9.45
N ASP A 55 12.34 7.68 -10.05
CA ASP A 55 11.78 8.18 -11.31
C ASP A 55 10.24 8.22 -11.27
N PHE A 56 9.69 9.09 -10.41
CA PHE A 56 8.26 9.15 -10.12
C PHE A 56 7.41 9.46 -11.35
N GLU A 57 7.80 10.46 -12.14
CA GLU A 57 7.00 10.94 -13.27
C GLU A 57 6.80 9.86 -14.35
N ASN A 58 7.79 8.99 -14.55
CA ASN A 58 7.75 7.97 -15.60
C ASN A 58 7.41 6.57 -15.10
N LYS A 59 7.72 6.24 -13.84
CA LYS A 59 7.56 4.86 -13.31
C LYS A 59 6.36 4.68 -12.40
N PHE A 60 5.87 5.74 -11.76
CA PHE A 60 4.75 5.58 -10.83
C PHE A 60 3.47 5.13 -11.56
N PRO A 61 2.72 4.15 -11.04
CA PRO A 61 1.58 3.60 -11.76
C PRO A 61 0.51 4.66 -12.07
N LYS A 62 0.20 4.82 -13.37
CA LYS A 62 -0.80 5.80 -13.84
C LYS A 62 -2.18 5.60 -13.18
N GLU A 63 -2.57 4.36 -12.90
CA GLU A 63 -3.83 4.08 -12.21
C GLU A 63 -3.87 4.63 -10.78
N LEU A 64 -2.73 4.65 -10.07
CA LEU A 64 -2.62 5.26 -8.74
C LEU A 64 -2.69 6.78 -8.83
N LEU A 65 -2.08 7.40 -9.86
CA LEU A 65 -2.22 8.84 -10.13
C LEU A 65 -3.67 9.23 -10.40
N VAL A 66 -4.37 8.48 -11.25
CA VAL A 66 -5.80 8.70 -11.57
C VAL A 66 -6.67 8.55 -10.31
N MET A 67 -6.31 7.65 -9.40
CA MET A 67 -6.95 7.51 -8.09
C MET A 67 -6.58 8.62 -7.10
N GLY A 68 -5.66 9.52 -7.44
CA GLY A 68 -5.25 10.67 -6.66
C GLY A 68 -4.09 10.42 -5.68
N TYR A 69 -3.41 9.28 -5.76
CA TYR A 69 -2.19 9.03 -4.99
C TYR A 69 -1.01 9.79 -5.57
N ASP A 70 -0.13 10.30 -4.71
CA ASP A 70 1.00 11.13 -5.10
C ASP A 70 2.34 10.65 -4.51
N TRP A 71 3.38 11.47 -4.67
CA TRP A 71 4.71 11.20 -4.16
C TRP A 71 4.74 11.04 -2.62
N ASN A 72 3.92 11.78 -1.88
CA ASN A 72 3.85 11.65 -0.43
C ASN A 72 3.24 10.31 -0.03
N ASP A 73 2.26 9.82 -0.79
CA ASP A 73 1.70 8.48 -0.59
C ASP A 73 2.76 7.40 -0.81
N LEU A 74 3.51 7.50 -1.91
CA LEU A 74 4.64 6.62 -2.19
C LEU A 74 5.66 6.62 -1.04
N HIS A 75 6.07 7.80 -0.58
CA HIS A 75 6.99 7.95 0.53
C HIS A 75 6.47 7.26 1.80
N ASN A 76 5.19 7.47 2.14
CA ASN A 76 4.56 6.83 3.30
C ASN A 76 4.47 5.30 3.17
N TRP A 77 4.26 4.78 1.96
CA TRP A 77 4.24 3.34 1.73
C TRP A 77 5.62 2.72 1.92
N ILE A 78 6.68 3.36 1.41
CA ILE A 78 8.07 2.92 1.63
C ILE A 78 8.36 2.85 3.13
N LEU A 79 8.10 3.94 3.86
CA LEU A 79 8.33 3.98 5.30
C LEU A 79 7.54 2.89 6.05
N SER A 80 6.30 2.64 5.61
CA SER A 80 5.46 1.60 6.23
C SER A 80 5.99 0.19 5.99
N LEU A 81 6.59 -0.06 4.81
CA LEU A 81 7.17 -1.34 4.45
C LEU A 81 8.52 -1.58 5.14
N GLU A 82 9.36 -0.55 5.24
CA GLU A 82 10.65 -0.59 5.95
C GLU A 82 10.47 -0.83 7.45
N THR A 83 9.54 -0.12 8.07
CA THR A 83 9.33 -0.18 9.53
C THR A 83 8.39 -1.31 9.95
N GLY A 84 7.50 -1.74 9.05
CA GLY A 84 6.39 -2.63 9.40
C GLY A 84 5.30 -1.97 10.24
N TYR A 85 5.25 -0.63 10.29
CA TYR A 85 4.23 0.16 10.99
C TYR A 85 3.49 1.08 10.03
N SER A 86 2.21 1.34 10.29
CA SER A 86 1.49 2.36 9.53
C SER A 86 1.96 3.76 9.94
N ASN A 87 1.64 4.75 9.10
CA ASN A 87 1.77 6.17 9.44
C ASN A 87 1.01 6.61 10.72
N LYS A 88 0.14 5.75 11.26
CA LYS A 88 -0.57 5.96 12.54
C LYS A 88 0.00 5.12 13.68
N GLY A 89 1.19 4.53 13.52
CA GLY A 89 1.87 3.72 14.53
C GLY A 89 1.27 2.33 14.74
N ARG A 90 0.35 1.87 13.88
CA ARG A 90 -0.22 0.53 13.98
C ARG A 90 0.77 -0.48 13.40
N LYS A 91 1.14 -1.51 14.16
CA LYS A 91 1.96 -2.62 13.65
C LYS A 91 1.21 -3.34 12.51
N LEU A 92 1.85 -3.42 11.35
CA LEU A 92 1.30 -4.00 10.12
C LEU A 92 1.83 -5.41 9.87
N ILE A 93 3.11 -5.64 10.18
CA ILE A 93 3.76 -6.94 10.04
C ILE A 93 3.89 -7.58 11.42
N LEU A 94 3.16 -8.67 11.63
CA LEU A 94 3.39 -9.56 12.76
C LEU A 94 4.51 -10.53 12.34
N TYR A 95 5.69 -10.35 12.95
CA TYR A 95 6.67 -11.42 13.05
C TYR A 95 6.10 -12.42 14.07
N ASN A 96 5.77 -13.62 13.60
CA ASN A 96 5.62 -14.80 14.44
C ASN A 96 6.88 -15.64 14.24
#